data_AF-A0A524AMQ5-F1
#
_entry.id   AF-A0A524AMQ5-F1
#
_cell.length_a   1.000
_cell.length_b   1.000
_cell.length_c   1.000
_cell.angle_alpha   90.00
_cell.angle_beta   90.00
_cell.angle_gamma   90.00
#
_symmetry.space_group_name_H-M   'P 1'
#
loop_
_entity.id
_entity.type
_entity.pdbx_description
1 polymer ?
#
loop_
_entity_poly.entity_id
_entity_poly.type
_entity_poly.pdbx_seq_one_letter_code
_entity_poly.pdbx_strand_id
1 'polypeptide(L)' 'MEDQPTIRLDQFMKLVGLVRSGGEAKHLIQSGQVMVDGVVETRRSRKLRPGNRVTLGDLSATVELGGEA' A
#
# COMPACT_ATOMS: atom_id res chain seq x y z
N MET A 1 -10.86 -1.09 23.34
CA MET A 1 -11.11 -1.43 21.92
C MET A 1 -9.98 -0.76 21.16
N GLU A 2 -8.89 -1.48 20.93
CA GLU A 2 -7.67 -0.91 20.36
C GLU A 2 -7.90 -0.67 18.85
N ASP A 3 -7.86 0.59 18.43
CA ASP A 3 -7.91 0.95 17.02
C ASP A 3 -6.59 0.49 16.39
N GLN A 4 -6.60 -0.72 15.80
CA GLN A 4 -5.45 -1.25 15.09
C GLN A 4 -5.05 -0.22 14.02
N PRO A 5 -3.79 0.23 13.98
CA PRO A 5 -3.38 1.22 13.01
C PRO A 5 -3.62 0.65 11.61
N THR A 6 -4.38 1.39 10.81
CA THR A 6 -4.60 1.05 9.40
C THR A 6 -4.12 2.20 8.53
N ILE A 7 -3.51 1.87 7.41
CA ILE A 7 -3.05 2.85 6.43
C ILE A 7 -3.76 2.61 5.09
N ARG A 8 -4.01 3.66 4.32
CA ARG A 8 -4.54 3.49 2.97
C ARG A 8 -3.43 3.06 2.01
N LEU A 9 -3.76 2.24 1.02
CA LEU A 9 -2.81 1.79 0.00
C LEU A 9 -2.09 2.96 -0.69
N ASP A 10 -2.80 4.03 -1.06
CA ASP A 10 -2.20 5.23 -1.66
C ASP A 10 -1.16 5.91 -0.75
N GLN A 11 -1.48 6.01 0.55
CA GLN A 11 -0.61 6.59 1.58
C GLN A 11 0.60 5.70 1.83
N PHE A 12 0.38 4.39 1.94
CA PHE A 12 1.45 3.43 2.17
C PHE A 12 2.45 3.42 1.03
N MET A 13 1.98 3.32 -0.23
CA MET A 13 2.86 3.33 -1.39
C MET A 13 3.74 4.59 -1.45
N LYS A 14 3.19 5.75 -1.06
CA LYS A 14 3.97 6.98 -0.94
C LYS A 14 4.96 6.91 0.23
N LEU A 15 4.52 6.39 1.37
CA LEU A 15 5.32 6.31 2.60
C LEU A 15 6.55 5.42 2.43
N VAL A 16 6.42 4.27 1.77
CA VAL A 16 7.53 3.36 1.48
C VAL A 16 8.33 3.72 0.22
N GLY A 17 7.96 4.81 -0.46
CA GLY A 17 8.65 5.25 -1.68
C GLY A 17 8.42 4.38 -2.91
N LEU A 18 7.38 3.53 -2.91
CA LEU A 18 6.96 2.78 -4.11
C LEU A 18 6.48 3.69 -5.24
N VAL A 19 5.99 4.89 -4.89
CA VAL A 19 5.58 5.91 -5.86
C VAL A 19 6.19 7.26 -5.51
N ARG A 20 6.37 8.10 -6.53
CA ARG A 20 6.83 9.48 -6.36
C ARG A 20 5.74 10.44 -5.94
N SER A 21 4.47 10.15 -6.27
CA SER A 21 3.33 11.01 -5.91
C SER A 21 2.03 10.22 -5.72
N GLY A 22 1.07 10.80 -5.00
CA GLY A 22 -0.26 10.20 -4.84
C GLY A 22 -1.06 10.09 -6.15
N GLY A 23 -0.74 10.93 -7.14
CA GLY A 23 -1.30 10.82 -8.49
C GLY A 23 -0.79 9.58 -9.23
N GLU A 24 0.50 9.29 -9.11
CA GLU A 24 1.13 8.09 -9.67
C GLU A 24 0.57 6.82 -9.02
N ALA A 25 0.43 6.78 -7.69
CA ALA A 25 -0.25 5.68 -7.01
C ALA A 25 -1.66 5.44 -7.55
N LYS A 26 -2.45 6.50 -7.75
CA LYS A 26 -3.80 6.37 -8.32
C LYS A 26 -3.76 5.67 -9.68
N HIS A 27 -2.87 6.10 -10.58
CA HIS A 27 -2.77 5.53 -11.92
C HIS A 27 -2.33 4.05 -11.89
N LEU A 28 -1.30 3.71 -11.12
CA LEU A 28 -0.79 2.35 -11.03
C LEU A 28 -1.82 1.38 -10.43
N ILE A 29 -2.49 1.83 -9.37
CA ILE A 29 -3.57 1.08 -8.72
C ILE A 29 -4.74 0.89 -9.71
N GLN A 30 -5.24 1.96 -10.34
CA GLN A 30 -6.34 1.84 -11.32
C GLN A 30 -5.98 1.01 -12.54
N SER A 31 -4.71 1.01 -12.93
CA SER A 31 -4.19 0.18 -14.03
C SER A 31 -4.04 -1.29 -13.64
N GLY A 32 -4.29 -1.67 -12.37
CA GLY A 32 -4.13 -3.05 -11.90
C GLY A 32 -2.67 -3.52 -11.81
N GLN A 33 -1.71 -2.58 -11.70
CA GLN A 33 -0.30 -2.92 -11.53
C GLN A 33 0.09 -3.21 -10.07
N VAL A 34 -0.83 -2.94 -9.14
CA VAL A 34 -0.61 -3.13 -7.71
C VAL A 34 -1.30 -4.40 -7.23
N MET A 35 -0.57 -5.21 -6.47
CA MET A 35 -1.07 -6.43 -5.85
C MET A 35 -0.96 -6.31 -4.34
N VAL A 36 -2.01 -6.65 -3.62
CA VAL A 36 -2.02 -6.72 -2.16
C VAL A 36 -2.26 -8.17 -1.79
N ASP A 37 -1.33 -8.77 -1.04
CA ASP A 37 -1.41 -10.17 -0.63
C ASP A 37 -1.52 -11.16 -1.81
N GLY A 38 -0.87 -10.83 -2.93
CA GLY A 38 -0.93 -11.62 -4.16
C GLY A 38 -2.19 -11.38 -5.01
N VAL A 39 -3.10 -10.48 -4.61
CA VAL A 39 -4.32 -10.16 -5.34
C VAL A 39 -4.21 -8.78 -5.98
N VAL A 40 -4.47 -8.67 -7.28
CA VAL A 40 -4.49 -7.37 -7.98
C VAL A 40 -5.56 -6.48 -7.36
N GLU A 41 -5.15 -5.34 -6.81
CA GLU A 41 -6.02 -4.39 -6.14
C GLU A 41 -6.08 -3.09 -6.94
N THR A 42 -7.29 -2.73 -7.36
CA THR A 42 -7.55 -1.51 -8.15
C THR A 42 -8.15 -0.37 -7.33
N ARG A 43 -8.32 -0.57 -6.02
CA ARG A 43 -8.90 0.41 -5.10
C ARG A 43 -7.82 1.08 -4.28
N ARG A 44 -7.50 2.33 -4.60
CA ARG A 44 -6.52 3.14 -3.84
C ARG A 44 -6.90 3.36 -2.38
N SER A 45 -8.20 3.36 -2.10
CA SER A 45 -8.77 3.54 -0.76
C SER A 45 -8.72 2.27 0.10
N ARG A 46 -8.10 1.19 -0.39
CA ARG A 46 -7.95 -0.07 0.35
C ARG A 46 -7.23 0.22 1.66
N LYS A 47 -7.85 -0.17 2.77
CA LYS A 47 -7.23 -0.14 4.09
C LYS A 47 -6.30 -1.35 4.21
N LEU A 48 -5.02 -1.07 4.40
CA LEU A 48 -3.99 -2.03 4.69
C LEU A 48 -3.80 -2.13 6.19
N ARG A 49 -3.52 -3.34 6.64
CA ARG A 49 -3.19 -3.68 8.01
C ARG A 49 -1.72 -4.08 8.10
N PRO A 50 -1.10 -3.94 9.29
CA PRO A 50 0.25 -4.46 9.49
C PRO A 50 0.31 -5.94 9.12
N GLY A 51 1.35 -6.34 8.40
CA GLY A 51 1.52 -7.68 7.82
C GLY A 51 1.01 -7.83 6.39
N ASN A 52 0.20 -6.90 5.84
CA ASN A 52 -0.16 -6.96 4.43
C ASN A 52 1.06 -6.67 3.54
N ARG A 53 1.20 -7.42 2.45
CA ARG A 53 2.28 -7.24 1.47
C ARG A 53 1.74 -6.57 0.22
N VAL A 54 2.31 -5.42 -0.15
CA VAL A 54 1.99 -4.71 -1.38
C VAL A 54 3.10 -4.95 -2.39
N THR A 55 2.74 -5.32 -3.60
CA THR A 55 3.67 -5.56 -4.71
C THR A 55 3.29 -4.65 -5.88
N LEU A 56 4.27 -4.06 -6.53
CA LEU A 56 4.14 -3.19 -7.68
C LEU A 56 5.27 -3.56 -8.67
N GLY A 57 4.92 -4.29 -9.72
CA GLY A 57 5.92 -4.84 -10.64
C GLY A 57 6.95 -5.69 -9.89
N ASP A 58 8.23 -5.31 -9.98
CA ASP A 58 9.35 -5.96 -9.30
C ASP A 58 9.56 -5.50 -7.85
N LEU A 59 8.84 -4.46 -7.40
CA LEU A 59 8.98 -3.91 -6.05
C LEU A 59 7.94 -4.53 -5.11
N SER A 60 8.35 -4.92 -3.91
CA SER A 60 7.43 -5.38 -2.86
C SER A 60 7.74 -4.72 -1.53
N ALA A 61 6.71 -4.25 -0.83
CA ALA A 61 6.82 -3.66 0.49
C ALA A 61 5.80 -4.29 1.45
N THR A 62 6.23 -4.60 2.66
CA THR A 62 5.38 -5.12 3.72
C THR A 62 4.91 -3.97 4.59
N VAL A 63 3.64 -3.97 4.97
CA VAL A 63 3.04 -2.95 5.82
C VAL A 63 3.49 -3.19 7.25
N GLU A 64 4.38 -2.35 7.76
CA GLU A 64 4.84 -2.37 9.14
C GLU A 64 4.29 -1.13 9.85
N LEU A 65 3.10 -1.26 10.43
CA LEU A 65 2.49 -0.24 11.28
C LEU A 65 2.83 -0.57 12.73
N GLY A 66 4.11 -0.42 13.06
CA GLY A 66 4.71 -0.66 14.38
C GLY A 66 5.92 0.25 14.50
N GLY A 67 6.01 0.98 15.61
CA GLY A 67 6.84 2.18 15.75
C GLY A 67 8.36 2.00 15.79
N GLU A 68 8.98 3.15 16.08
CA GLU A 68 10.38 3.46 16.40
C GLU A 68 11.25 3.94 15.22
N ALA A 69 11.39 5.27 15.12
CA ALA A 69 12.47 5.98 15.79
C ALA A 69 11.98 7.34 16.32
#